data_AF-A0A7C4JDX3-F1
#
_entry.id   AF-A0A7C4JDX3-F1
#
_cell.length_a   1.000
_cell.length_b   1.000
_cell.length_c   1.000
_cell.angle_alpha   90.00
_cell.angle_beta   90.00
_cell.angle_gamma   90.00
#
_symmetry.space_group_name_H-M   'P 1'
#
loop_
_entity.id
_entity.type
_entity.pdbx_description
1 polymer ?
#
loop_
_entity_poly.entity_id
_entity_poly.type
_entity_poly.pdbx_seq_one_letter_code
_entity_poly.pdbx_strand_id
1 'polypeptide(L)'
;MASLAEAQECDLRHYKFKNFHGFILKDAKRLQRKTDHWFLEKEKSDSIIVRHRELIHTLEVPLNCLTKALRRFSYVDTIDVTENSDYLIQNWFDKIPEMARYTLSSKEISALNSEIINSWKNKFERKKAHLLLARRLYLSSPGTCLIAFYSDNPTIGIDLWSLKGISKEDAKILALWLNSSINILQLLYMGVACEGPWMKLHDYMLDRLLVPDPKALTPKEKAELLRVFNNTKEIIFRSFMEQFKTRDKNRKTIDRAWLQVLGYKGDVDQFLDRLYSSLADEIELLKSLMAEKEVQEETAEEE
;
A
#
# COMPACT_ATOMS: atom_id res chain seq x y z
N MET A 1 -17.13 5.74 20.68
CA MET A 1 -17.56 4.95 19.50
C MET A 1 -16.76 3.66 19.49
N ALA A 2 -17.36 2.51 19.18
CA ALA A 2 -16.59 1.28 19.03
C ALA A 2 -15.72 1.39 17.78
N SER A 3 -14.42 1.08 17.88
CA SER A 3 -13.55 1.05 16.71
C SER A 3 -13.99 -0.08 15.78
N LEU A 4 -14.11 0.22 14.48
CA LEU A 4 -14.47 -0.75 13.44
C LEU A 4 -13.35 -1.79 13.22
N ALA A 5 -12.10 -1.43 13.53
CA ALA A 5 -10.94 -2.26 13.29
C ALA A 5 -9.77 -1.97 14.25
N GLU A 6 -8.99 -3.00 14.56
CA GLU A 6 -7.69 -2.82 15.24
C GLU A 6 -6.63 -2.48 14.18
N ALA A 7 -5.97 -1.32 14.28
CA ALA A 7 -4.92 -0.92 13.36
C ALA A 7 -3.52 -1.31 13.87
N GLN A 8 -2.76 -2.04 13.06
CA GLN A 8 -1.40 -2.46 13.39
C GLN A 8 -0.38 -1.86 12.41
N GLU A 9 0.60 -1.13 12.94
CA GLU A 9 1.70 -0.56 12.15
C GLU A 9 2.65 -1.63 11.61
N CYS A 10 2.97 -1.56 10.32
CA CYS A 10 3.99 -2.40 9.68
C CYS A 10 5.11 -1.56 9.06
N ASP A 11 6.33 -1.70 9.57
CA ASP A 11 7.53 -1.04 9.06
C ASP A 11 8.60 -2.04 8.60
N LEU A 12 9.54 -1.58 7.77
CA LEU A 12 10.66 -2.39 7.30
C LEU A 12 11.55 -2.88 8.45
N ARG A 13 11.68 -2.09 9.54
CA ARG A 13 12.45 -2.47 10.74
C ARG A 13 11.95 -3.78 11.37
N HIS A 14 10.71 -4.17 11.12
CA HIS A 14 10.16 -5.42 11.62
C HIS A 14 10.70 -6.66 10.88
N TYR A 15 11.10 -6.49 9.61
CA TYR A 15 11.40 -7.57 8.67
C TYR A 15 12.81 -7.46 8.06
N LYS A 16 13.74 -6.91 8.84
CA LYS A 16 15.14 -6.77 8.46
C LYS A 16 16.08 -7.15 9.58
N PHE A 17 17.30 -7.48 9.20
CA PHE A 17 18.46 -7.63 10.05
C PHE A 17 19.55 -6.71 9.51
N LYS A 18 19.88 -5.66 10.28
CA LYS A 18 20.78 -4.59 9.82
C LYS A 18 20.30 -4.01 8.49
N ASN A 19 21.09 -4.19 7.42
CA ASN A 19 20.79 -3.71 6.07
C ASN A 19 20.14 -4.78 5.16
N PHE A 20 20.08 -6.04 5.61
CA PHE A 20 19.41 -7.11 4.89
C PHE A 20 17.93 -7.18 5.27
N HIS A 21 17.02 -7.17 4.29
CA HIS A 21 15.59 -7.35 4.52
C HIS A 21 15.05 -8.60 3.82
N GLY A 22 14.01 -9.21 4.38
CA GLY A 22 13.44 -10.46 3.87
C GLY A 22 12.62 -10.36 2.59
N PHE A 23 12.47 -9.16 2.00
CA PHE A 23 11.63 -8.98 0.81
C PHE A 23 12.33 -9.30 -0.50
N ILE A 24 11.57 -9.94 -1.40
CA ILE A 24 11.90 -10.17 -2.80
C ILE A 24 10.77 -9.54 -3.62
N LEU A 25 11.09 -8.59 -4.49
CA LEU A 25 10.08 -7.86 -5.27
C LEU A 25 9.46 -8.73 -6.37
N LYS A 26 8.18 -8.51 -6.67
CA LYS A 26 7.47 -9.28 -7.71
C LYS A 26 8.01 -9.04 -9.12
N ASP A 27 8.57 -7.87 -9.40
CA ASP A 27 9.15 -7.55 -10.70
C ASP A 27 10.20 -6.43 -10.60
N ALA A 28 10.96 -6.24 -11.68
CA ALA A 28 12.03 -5.25 -11.74
C ALA A 28 11.54 -3.80 -11.71
N LYS A 29 10.30 -3.50 -12.15
CA LYS A 29 9.75 -2.13 -12.15
C LYS A 29 9.51 -1.64 -10.71
N ARG A 30 9.35 -2.57 -9.78
CA ARG A 30 9.22 -2.26 -8.34
C ARG A 30 10.53 -1.88 -7.67
N LEU A 31 11.69 -2.02 -8.31
CA LEU A 31 13.00 -1.64 -7.74
C LEU A 31 13.15 -0.11 -7.71
N GLN A 32 12.95 0.50 -6.53
CA GLN A 32 12.96 1.96 -6.37
C GLN A 32 14.08 2.48 -5.48
N ARG A 33 14.57 1.66 -4.54
CA ARG A 33 15.65 2.06 -3.61
C ARG A 33 16.89 1.21 -3.85
N LYS A 34 18.05 1.78 -3.53
CA LYS A 34 19.34 1.07 -3.59
C LYS A 34 19.35 -0.20 -2.73
N THR A 35 18.55 -0.23 -1.66
CA THR A 35 18.44 -1.38 -0.75
C THR A 35 17.58 -2.53 -1.28
N ASP A 36 16.87 -2.36 -2.40
CA ASP A 36 16.08 -3.45 -2.97
C ASP A 36 16.96 -4.22 -3.94
N HIS A 37 17.44 -5.39 -3.53
CA HIS A 37 18.45 -6.14 -4.29
C HIS A 37 17.87 -7.28 -5.12
N TRP A 38 16.75 -7.86 -4.69
CA TRP A 38 16.23 -9.12 -5.23
C TRP A 38 14.84 -8.93 -5.80
N PHE A 39 14.63 -9.42 -7.01
CA PHE A 39 13.32 -9.45 -7.67
C PHE A 39 13.11 -10.80 -8.36
N LEU A 40 11.84 -11.16 -8.53
CA LEU A 40 11.43 -12.37 -9.22
C LEU A 40 11.81 -12.32 -10.71
N GLU A 41 12.47 -13.36 -11.18
CA GLU A 41 12.75 -13.58 -12.60
C GLU A 41 11.81 -14.61 -13.20
N LYS A 42 11.57 -15.72 -12.49
CA LYS A 42 10.76 -16.84 -12.99
C LYS A 42 10.12 -17.61 -11.85
N GLU A 43 8.87 -18.03 -12.04
CA GLU A 43 8.18 -18.95 -11.13
C GLU A 43 8.32 -20.40 -11.62
N LYS A 44 8.50 -21.33 -10.69
CA LYS A 44 8.43 -22.79 -10.90
C LYS A 44 7.31 -23.36 -10.01
N SER A 45 7.09 -24.67 -10.08
CA SER A 45 6.05 -25.37 -9.30
C SER A 45 6.21 -25.25 -7.78
N ASP A 46 7.45 -25.31 -7.29
CA ASP A 46 7.80 -25.43 -5.87
C ASP A 46 8.84 -24.39 -5.42
N SER A 47 9.31 -23.55 -6.34
CA SER A 47 10.33 -22.53 -6.10
C SER A 47 10.14 -21.32 -7.00
N ILE A 48 10.87 -20.25 -6.69
CA ILE A 48 11.05 -19.11 -7.58
C ILE A 48 12.53 -18.90 -7.86
N ILE A 49 12.84 -18.43 -9.07
CA ILE A 49 14.15 -17.90 -9.41
C ILE A 49 14.12 -16.40 -9.20
N VAL A 50 15.03 -15.92 -8.36
CA VAL A 50 15.22 -14.50 -8.07
C VAL A 50 16.52 -14.03 -8.67
N ARG A 51 16.55 -12.79 -9.16
CA ARG A 51 17.72 -12.16 -9.76
C ARG A 51 18.16 -10.98 -8.91
N HIS A 52 19.47 -10.79 -8.80
CA HIS A 52 20.04 -9.58 -8.23
C HIS A 52 19.91 -8.41 -9.21
N ARG A 53 19.54 -7.22 -8.72
CA ARG A 53 19.29 -6.01 -9.55
C ARG A 53 20.42 -5.62 -10.51
N GLU A 54 21.66 -5.79 -10.08
CA GLU A 54 22.86 -5.28 -10.76
C GLU A 54 23.82 -6.39 -11.22
N LEU A 55 23.62 -7.61 -10.72
CA LEU A 55 24.56 -8.70 -10.98
C LEU A 55 23.87 -9.76 -11.83
N ILE A 56 24.64 -10.44 -12.69
CA ILE A 56 24.19 -11.63 -13.43
C ILE A 56 24.19 -12.83 -12.46
N HIS A 57 23.51 -12.67 -11.33
CA HIS A 57 23.45 -13.64 -10.27
C HIS A 57 21.99 -13.95 -9.95
N THR A 58 21.67 -15.23 -9.97
CA THR A 58 20.33 -15.75 -9.72
C THR A 58 20.38 -16.81 -8.63
N LEU A 59 19.30 -16.90 -7.88
CA LEU A 59 19.14 -17.87 -6.81
C LEU A 59 17.77 -18.51 -6.90
N GLU A 60 17.72 -19.78 -6.51
CA GLU A 60 16.47 -20.51 -6.36
C GLU A 60 16.01 -20.44 -4.90
N VAL A 61 14.76 -20.02 -4.71
CA VAL A 61 14.14 -19.86 -3.39
C VAL A 61 12.90 -20.74 -3.30
N PRO A 62 12.84 -21.69 -2.35
CA PRO A 62 11.68 -22.55 -2.16
C PRO A 62 10.41 -21.74 -1.82
N LEU A 63 9.28 -22.06 -2.46
CA LEU A 63 8.00 -21.37 -2.21
C LEU A 63 7.50 -21.57 -0.77
N ASN A 64 7.78 -22.72 -0.15
CA ASN A 64 7.44 -23.00 1.24
C ASN A 64 8.19 -22.12 2.27
N CYS A 65 9.23 -21.40 1.85
CA CYS A 65 9.96 -20.43 2.68
C CYS A 65 9.42 -19.01 2.53
N LEU A 66 8.45 -18.78 1.64
CA LEU A 66 7.94 -17.47 1.28
C LEU A 66 6.47 -17.30 1.67
N THR A 67 6.10 -16.05 1.91
CA THR A 67 4.70 -15.60 1.94
C THR A 67 4.55 -14.36 1.06
N LYS A 68 3.32 -14.04 0.67
CA LYS A 68 3.01 -12.80 -0.05
C LYS A 68 2.93 -11.64 0.93
N ALA A 69 3.59 -10.52 0.61
CA ALA A 69 3.56 -9.27 1.38
C ALA A 69 3.94 -8.07 0.51
N LEU A 70 3.47 -6.87 0.84
CA LEU A 70 3.82 -5.67 0.09
C LEU A 70 5.08 -5.00 0.65
N ARG A 71 6.17 -5.00 -0.12
CA ARG A 71 7.39 -4.27 0.27
C ARG A 71 7.19 -2.76 0.23
N ARG A 72 6.34 -2.29 -0.68
CA ARG A 72 5.89 -0.90 -0.83
C ARG A 72 4.54 -0.90 -1.52
N PHE A 73 3.78 0.17 -1.34
CA PHE A 73 2.56 0.41 -2.09
C PHE A 73 2.76 1.29 -3.33
N SER A 74 3.89 2.00 -3.43
CA SER A 74 4.21 2.78 -4.63
C SER A 74 4.27 1.87 -5.85
N TYR A 75 3.61 2.28 -6.92
CA TYR A 75 3.39 1.53 -8.16
C TYR A 75 2.59 0.24 -8.01
N VAL A 76 1.92 0.05 -6.87
CA VAL A 76 0.85 -0.94 -6.75
C VAL A 76 -0.42 -0.30 -7.29
N ASP A 77 -0.86 -0.78 -8.44
CA ASP A 77 -1.88 -0.18 -9.30
C ASP A 77 -3.22 -0.93 -9.27
N THR A 78 -3.34 -1.96 -8.45
CA THR A 78 -4.51 -2.82 -8.34
C THR A 78 -5.02 -2.83 -6.90
N ILE A 79 -6.33 -2.83 -6.70
CA ILE A 79 -6.93 -2.83 -5.36
C ILE A 79 -6.70 -4.19 -4.69
N ASP A 80 -6.88 -5.27 -5.43
CA ASP A 80 -6.60 -6.63 -4.96
C ASP A 80 -5.14 -6.99 -5.26
N VAL A 81 -4.39 -7.20 -4.19
CA VAL A 81 -2.96 -7.52 -4.22
C VAL A 81 -2.68 -8.99 -3.91
N THR A 82 -3.71 -9.85 -3.84
CA THR A 82 -3.56 -11.27 -3.48
C THR A 82 -2.48 -11.93 -4.30
N GLU A 83 -2.57 -11.81 -5.63
CA GLU A 83 -1.59 -12.37 -6.56
C GLU A 83 -0.49 -11.37 -6.92
N ASN A 84 -0.73 -10.07 -6.72
CA ASN A 84 0.16 -8.98 -7.14
C ASN A 84 1.09 -8.43 -6.03
N SER A 85 1.20 -9.14 -4.92
CA SER A 85 2.12 -8.80 -3.84
C SER A 85 3.55 -9.29 -4.11
N ASP A 86 4.51 -8.64 -3.45
CA ASP A 86 5.89 -9.12 -3.37
C ASP A 86 5.97 -10.36 -2.47
N TYR A 87 7.17 -10.91 -2.31
CA TYR A 87 7.44 -12.02 -1.42
C TYR A 87 8.20 -11.57 -0.18
N LEU A 88 7.92 -12.22 0.95
CA LEU A 88 8.64 -12.08 2.20
C LEU A 88 9.14 -13.44 2.66
N ILE A 89 10.43 -13.53 2.99
CA ILE A 89 11.05 -14.71 3.59
C ILE A 89 10.50 -14.93 5.01
N GLN A 90 10.01 -16.14 5.27
CA GLN A 90 9.39 -16.56 6.52
C GLN A 90 10.06 -17.77 7.16
N ASN A 91 10.76 -18.58 6.39
CA ASN A 91 11.53 -19.71 6.91
C ASN A 91 12.97 -19.64 6.40
N TRP A 92 13.91 -20.17 7.19
CA TRP A 92 15.31 -20.26 6.80
C TRP A 92 15.50 -21.21 5.60
N PHE A 93 16.46 -20.89 4.73
CA PHE A 93 16.96 -21.78 3.68
C PHE A 93 18.43 -21.45 3.39
N ASP A 94 19.17 -22.42 2.84
CA ASP A 94 20.63 -22.39 2.77
C ASP A 94 21.20 -21.24 1.93
N LYS A 95 20.39 -20.63 1.07
CA LYS A 95 20.79 -19.50 0.21
C LYS A 95 20.61 -18.13 0.84
N ILE A 96 20.06 -18.02 2.07
CA ILE A 96 19.94 -16.73 2.78
C ILE A 96 21.29 -16.03 2.97
N PRO A 97 22.37 -16.69 3.45
CA PRO A 97 23.68 -16.04 3.56
C PRO A 97 24.20 -15.49 2.23
N GLU A 98 23.97 -16.22 1.13
CA GLU A 98 24.32 -15.78 -0.22
C GLU A 98 23.50 -14.56 -0.66
N MET A 99 22.22 -14.50 -0.29
CA MET A 99 21.40 -13.30 -0.51
C MET A 99 21.88 -12.09 0.29
N ALA A 100 22.32 -12.33 1.53
CA ALA A 100 22.65 -11.28 2.49
C ALA A 100 24.04 -10.66 2.27
N ARG A 101 24.98 -11.39 1.63
CA ARG A 101 26.38 -10.96 1.42
C ARG A 101 26.56 -9.63 0.70
N TYR A 102 25.54 -9.20 -0.04
CA TYR A 102 25.54 -7.93 -0.77
C TYR A 102 25.23 -6.72 0.12
N THR A 103 24.75 -6.97 1.33
CA THR A 103 24.30 -5.92 2.28
C THR A 103 24.95 -6.02 3.65
N LEU A 104 25.54 -7.18 3.98
CA LEU A 104 26.11 -7.50 5.28
C LEU A 104 27.59 -7.85 5.15
N SER A 105 28.37 -7.48 6.16
CA SER A 105 29.75 -7.95 6.34
C SER A 105 29.81 -9.44 6.72
N SER A 106 30.95 -10.10 6.52
CA SER A 106 31.13 -11.51 6.90
C SER A 106 30.78 -11.80 8.37
N LYS A 107 31.10 -10.87 9.28
CA LYS A 107 30.74 -10.99 10.71
C LYS A 107 29.23 -10.95 10.93
N GLU A 108 28.52 -10.10 10.21
CA GLU A 108 27.07 -9.98 10.31
C GLU A 108 26.35 -11.18 9.66
N ILE A 109 26.88 -11.71 8.56
CA ILE A 109 26.35 -12.94 7.94
C ILE A 109 26.42 -14.11 8.92
N SER A 110 27.53 -14.27 9.64
CA SER A 110 27.66 -15.31 10.67
C SER A 110 26.69 -15.13 11.85
N ALA A 111 26.18 -13.92 12.08
CA ALA A 111 25.19 -13.62 13.10
C ALA A 111 23.74 -13.74 12.60
N LEU A 112 23.53 -13.79 11.28
CA LEU A 112 22.21 -14.00 10.67
C LEU A 112 21.84 -15.48 10.78
N ASN A 113 20.72 -15.77 11.42
CA ASN A 113 20.30 -17.15 11.72
C ASN A 113 18.78 -17.33 11.59
N SER A 114 18.31 -18.57 11.78
CA SER A 114 16.91 -18.95 11.67
C SER A 114 16.01 -18.27 12.70
N GLU A 115 16.51 -17.95 13.91
CA GLU A 115 15.72 -17.26 14.94
C GLU A 115 15.32 -15.85 14.51
N ILE A 116 16.20 -15.13 13.82
CA ILE A 116 15.92 -13.82 13.24
C ILE A 116 14.78 -13.92 12.22
N ILE A 117 14.83 -14.91 11.32
CA ILE A 117 13.79 -15.14 10.31
C ILE A 117 12.48 -15.57 10.97
N ASN A 118 12.52 -16.43 11.97
CA ASN A 118 11.35 -16.81 12.77
C ASN A 118 10.72 -15.59 13.47
N SER A 119 11.52 -14.61 13.90
CA SER A 119 11.00 -13.36 14.44
C SER A 119 10.20 -12.56 13.40
N TRP A 120 10.59 -12.60 12.13
CA TRP A 120 9.85 -11.97 11.03
C TRP A 120 8.52 -12.69 10.80
N LYS A 121 8.52 -14.02 10.87
CA LYS A 121 7.30 -14.84 10.78
C LYS A 121 6.31 -14.55 11.90
N ASN A 122 6.77 -14.50 13.14
CA ASN A 122 5.93 -14.19 14.29
C ASN A 122 5.31 -12.78 14.20
N LYS A 123 6.04 -11.81 13.64
CA LYS A 123 5.52 -10.44 13.42
C LYS A 123 4.49 -10.42 12.28
N PHE A 124 4.76 -11.14 11.18
CA PHE A 124 3.81 -11.28 10.07
C PHE A 124 2.48 -11.87 10.56
N GLU A 125 2.53 -13.01 11.25
CA GLU A 125 1.34 -13.70 11.76
C GLU A 125 0.50 -12.84 12.70
N ARG A 126 1.14 -12.04 13.57
CA ARG A 126 0.43 -11.15 14.49
C ARG A 126 -0.24 -9.97 13.79
N LYS A 127 0.36 -9.47 12.71
CA LYS A 127 -0.01 -8.20 12.08
C LYS A 127 -0.83 -8.34 10.80
N LYS A 128 -0.84 -9.52 10.16
CA LYS A 128 -1.52 -9.74 8.88
C LYS A 128 -3.02 -9.39 8.94
N ALA A 129 -3.51 -8.83 7.85
CA ALA A 129 -4.91 -8.42 7.68
C ALA A 129 -5.35 -8.56 6.22
N HIS A 130 -6.66 -8.59 5.98
CA HIS A 130 -7.23 -8.56 4.62
C HIS A 130 -7.21 -7.16 4.00
N LEU A 131 -7.19 -6.11 4.83
CA LEU A 131 -7.23 -4.72 4.40
C LEU A 131 -6.01 -3.96 4.91
N LEU A 132 -5.33 -3.30 3.99
CA LEU A 132 -4.16 -2.46 4.25
C LEU A 132 -4.47 -1.01 3.87
N LEU A 133 -3.94 -0.05 4.62
CA LEU A 133 -4.09 1.39 4.35
C LEU A 133 -2.74 2.10 4.44
N ALA A 134 -2.42 2.92 3.45
CA ALA A 134 -1.17 3.67 3.42
C ALA A 134 -1.04 4.65 4.58
N ARG A 135 0.12 4.62 5.24
CA ARG A 135 0.44 5.53 6.35
C ARG A 135 0.97 6.86 5.85
N ARG A 136 1.71 6.85 4.75
CA ARG A 136 2.31 8.05 4.15
C ARG A 136 1.69 8.24 2.79
N LEU A 137 0.90 9.29 2.64
CA LEU A 137 0.20 9.60 1.40
C LEU A 137 0.97 10.70 0.68
N TYR A 138 1.50 10.37 -0.50
CA TYR A 138 2.07 11.35 -1.42
C TYR A 138 1.20 11.37 -2.68
N LEU A 139 0.04 12.01 -2.60
CA LEU A 139 -1.01 11.92 -3.63
C LEU A 139 -0.56 12.49 -4.98
N SER A 140 0.38 13.44 -4.99
CA SER A 140 0.96 14.00 -6.20
C SER A 140 2.09 13.16 -6.81
N SER A 141 2.49 12.05 -6.15
CA SER A 141 3.52 11.16 -6.69
C SER A 141 3.03 10.42 -7.92
N PRO A 142 3.86 10.28 -8.98
CA PRO A 142 3.58 9.38 -10.09
C PRO A 142 3.37 7.92 -9.66
N GLY A 143 3.98 7.51 -8.53
CA GLY A 143 3.86 6.15 -8.00
C GLY A 143 2.68 5.91 -7.08
N THR A 144 1.89 6.93 -6.72
CA THR A 144 0.72 6.74 -5.85
C THR A 144 -0.52 6.53 -6.71
N CYS A 145 -0.87 5.27 -6.97
CA CYS A 145 -2.06 4.90 -7.74
C CYS A 145 -3.29 4.66 -6.84
N LEU A 146 -3.06 4.04 -5.69
CA LEU A 146 -4.07 3.64 -4.71
C LEU A 146 -3.49 3.83 -3.30
N ILE A 147 -4.36 3.92 -2.28
CA ILE A 147 -3.93 4.06 -0.88
C ILE A 147 -4.42 2.92 0.01
N ALA A 148 -5.39 2.13 -0.42
CA ALA A 148 -5.87 0.97 0.31
C ALA A 148 -5.85 -0.28 -0.57
N PHE A 149 -5.53 -1.42 0.04
CA PHE A 149 -5.29 -2.67 -0.66
C PHE A 149 -5.98 -3.83 0.04
N TYR A 150 -6.56 -4.71 -0.76
CA TYR A 150 -7.22 -5.92 -0.33
C TYR A 150 -6.38 -7.16 -0.64
N SER A 151 -6.42 -8.18 0.20
CA SER A 151 -5.89 -9.50 -0.10
C SER A 151 -6.79 -10.61 0.45
N ASP A 152 -7.14 -11.60 -0.38
CA ASP A 152 -7.94 -12.77 0.01
C ASP A 152 -7.23 -13.63 1.06
N ASN A 153 -5.90 -13.63 1.02
CA ASN A 153 -5.02 -14.20 2.04
C ASN A 153 -4.47 -13.06 2.92
N PRO A 154 -4.69 -13.06 4.25
CA PRO A 154 -4.22 -11.97 5.10
C PRO A 154 -2.73 -11.72 4.92
N THR A 155 -2.36 -10.46 4.74
CA THR A 155 -0.99 -10.06 4.46
C THR A 155 -0.61 -8.77 5.21
N ILE A 156 0.62 -8.32 5.03
CA ILE A 156 1.15 -7.07 5.57
C ILE A 156 1.69 -6.22 4.43
N GLY A 157 1.86 -4.92 4.69
CA GLY A 157 2.71 -4.11 3.84
C GLY A 157 3.49 -3.07 4.63
N ILE A 158 4.64 -2.69 4.07
CA ILE A 158 5.56 -1.76 4.72
C ILE A 158 5.09 -0.32 4.54
N ASP A 159 5.20 0.48 5.61
CA ASP A 159 4.62 1.82 5.73
C ASP A 159 3.09 1.81 5.52
N LEU A 160 2.44 0.69 5.85
CA LEU A 160 0.98 0.52 5.84
C LEU A 160 0.46 0.18 7.24
N TRP A 161 -0.79 0.55 7.48
CA TRP A 161 -1.64 0.04 8.55
C TRP A 161 -2.27 -1.28 8.11
N SER A 162 -2.19 -2.30 8.95
CA SER A 162 -2.98 -3.52 8.82
C SER A 162 -4.26 -3.39 9.64
N LEU A 163 -5.41 -3.36 8.97
CA LEU A 163 -6.72 -3.16 9.61
C LEU A 163 -7.36 -4.52 9.94
N LYS A 164 -7.26 -4.94 11.19
CA LYS A 164 -7.65 -6.26 11.69
C LYS A 164 -9.08 -6.28 12.24
N GLY A 165 -9.64 -7.48 12.36
CA GLY A 165 -11.00 -7.71 12.87
C GLY A 165 -12.11 -7.51 11.84
N ILE A 166 -11.74 -7.28 10.57
CA ILE A 166 -12.65 -7.07 9.45
C ILE A 166 -12.82 -8.37 8.68
N SER A 167 -14.06 -8.73 8.34
CA SER A 167 -14.35 -9.90 7.49
C SER A 167 -13.84 -9.70 6.06
N LYS A 168 -13.68 -10.78 5.28
CA LYS A 168 -13.23 -10.66 3.87
C LYS A 168 -14.16 -9.75 3.05
N GLU A 169 -15.46 -9.92 3.17
CA GLU A 169 -16.44 -9.10 2.44
C GLU A 169 -16.40 -7.64 2.86
N ASP A 170 -16.35 -7.38 4.17
CA ASP A 170 -16.32 -6.01 4.68
C ASP A 170 -14.99 -5.32 4.32
N ALA A 171 -13.89 -6.07 4.25
CA ALA A 171 -12.60 -5.57 3.79
C ALA A 171 -12.64 -5.14 2.32
N LYS A 172 -13.35 -5.89 1.45
CA LYS A 172 -13.57 -5.50 0.04
C LYS A 172 -14.34 -4.18 -0.06
N ILE A 173 -15.41 -4.06 0.71
CA ILE A 173 -16.24 -2.84 0.77
C ILE A 173 -15.40 -1.66 1.27
N LEU A 174 -14.70 -1.82 2.39
CA LEU A 174 -13.88 -0.76 2.95
C LEU A 174 -12.69 -0.39 2.05
N ALA A 175 -12.13 -1.33 1.28
CA ALA A 175 -11.12 -1.02 0.27
C ALA A 175 -11.66 -0.05 -0.81
N LEU A 176 -12.93 -0.19 -1.21
CA LEU A 176 -13.57 0.77 -2.11
C LEU A 176 -13.75 2.13 -1.45
N TRP A 177 -14.21 2.17 -0.19
CA TRP A 177 -14.39 3.44 0.53
C TRP A 177 -13.07 4.18 0.65
N LEU A 178 -12.04 3.49 1.12
CA LEU A 178 -10.74 4.09 1.39
C LEU A 178 -10.05 4.60 0.11
N ASN A 179 -10.31 3.97 -1.05
CA ASN A 179 -9.82 4.46 -2.35
C ASN A 179 -10.76 5.47 -3.04
N SER A 180 -11.96 5.72 -2.50
CA SER A 180 -12.92 6.68 -3.07
C SER A 180 -12.43 8.12 -2.96
N SER A 181 -12.84 8.96 -3.89
CA SER A 181 -12.51 10.39 -3.92
C SER A 181 -13.12 11.14 -2.73
N ILE A 182 -14.22 10.62 -2.17
CA ILE A 182 -14.84 11.13 -0.94
C ILE A 182 -13.88 10.94 0.25
N ASN A 183 -13.27 9.76 0.35
CA ASN A 183 -12.27 9.52 1.39
C ASN A 183 -10.98 10.31 1.13
N ILE A 184 -10.55 10.48 -0.13
CA ILE A 184 -9.40 11.35 -0.45
C ILE A 184 -9.66 12.79 0.00
N LEU A 185 -10.86 13.33 -0.22
CA LEU A 185 -11.25 14.65 0.27
C LEU A 185 -11.17 14.73 1.80
N GLN A 186 -11.73 13.72 2.50
CA GLN A 186 -11.63 13.62 3.96
C GLN A 186 -10.16 13.61 4.42
N LEU A 187 -9.31 12.83 3.75
CA LEU A 187 -7.91 12.74 4.09
C LEU A 187 -7.23 14.09 3.91
N LEU A 188 -7.43 14.79 2.79
CA LEU A 188 -6.87 16.13 2.56
C LEU A 188 -7.33 17.13 3.64
N TYR A 189 -8.59 17.06 4.06
CA TYR A 189 -9.11 17.89 5.15
C TYR A 189 -8.49 17.55 6.51
N MET A 190 -8.29 16.27 6.80
CA MET A 190 -7.72 15.79 8.05
C MET A 190 -6.19 15.91 8.12
N GLY A 191 -5.54 15.91 6.95
CA GLY A 191 -4.10 15.91 6.80
C GLY A 191 -3.52 17.14 7.45
N VAL A 192 -2.86 16.96 8.58
CA VAL A 192 -1.87 17.92 9.04
C VAL A 192 -0.72 17.82 8.05
N ALA A 193 -0.40 18.91 7.36
CA ALA A 193 0.81 18.99 6.54
C ALA A 193 2.01 18.69 7.47
N CYS A 194 2.60 17.51 7.35
CA CYS A 194 3.77 17.12 8.14
C CYS A 194 4.96 17.14 7.20
N GLU A 195 5.79 18.20 7.28
CA GLU A 195 7.03 18.32 6.50
C GLU A 195 6.84 17.96 5.04
N GLY A 196 6.02 18.76 4.41
CA GLY A 196 5.97 18.81 2.98
C GLY A 196 4.63 18.37 2.38
N PRO A 197 4.56 17.92 1.08
CA PRO A 197 3.27 17.49 0.48
C PRO A 197 2.87 16.12 1.04
N TRP A 198 3.32 15.85 2.27
CA TRP A 198 3.40 14.57 2.93
C TRP A 198 2.30 14.58 3.98
N MET A 199 1.35 13.68 3.78
CA MET A 199 0.35 13.42 4.81
C MET A 199 0.74 12.10 5.47
N LYS A 200 1.08 12.16 6.75
CA LYS A 200 1.28 10.96 7.56
C LYS A 200 0.05 10.71 8.40
N LEU A 201 -0.62 9.58 8.15
CA LEU A 201 -1.70 9.08 8.98
C LEU A 201 -1.12 8.45 10.24
N HIS A 202 -1.15 9.21 11.33
CA HIS A 202 -0.85 8.72 12.66
C HIS A 202 -2.00 7.88 13.23
N ASP A 203 -1.71 7.09 14.25
CA ASP A 203 -2.68 6.20 14.91
C ASP A 203 -3.91 6.95 15.40
N TYR A 204 -3.74 8.09 16.10
CA TYR A 204 -4.83 8.92 16.60
C TYR A 204 -5.71 9.52 15.47
N MET A 205 -5.21 9.59 14.23
CA MET A 205 -5.98 10.06 13.09
C MET A 205 -6.94 8.99 12.58
N LEU A 206 -6.63 7.70 12.79
CA LEU A 206 -7.51 6.61 12.38
C LEU A 206 -8.84 6.65 13.14
N ASP A 207 -8.81 7.03 14.42
CA ASP A 207 -10.02 7.20 15.25
C ASP A 207 -10.92 8.35 14.77
N ARG A 208 -10.39 9.24 13.93
CA ARG A 208 -11.11 10.39 13.36
C ARG A 208 -11.61 10.13 11.93
N LEU A 209 -11.17 9.04 11.28
CA LEU A 209 -11.62 8.70 9.94
C LEU A 209 -13.09 8.27 9.97
N LEU A 210 -13.93 9.00 9.25
CA LEU A 210 -15.29 8.61 8.98
C LEU A 210 -15.27 7.50 7.93
N VAL A 211 -15.76 6.34 8.32
CA VAL A 211 -15.91 5.17 7.46
C VAL A 211 -17.34 4.63 7.58
N PRO A 212 -17.98 4.24 6.48
CA PRO A 212 -19.26 3.55 6.54
C PRO A 212 -19.12 2.25 7.34
N ASP A 213 -20.04 2.01 8.28
CA ASP A 213 -20.15 0.72 8.96
C ASP A 213 -20.74 -0.31 7.98
N PRO A 214 -19.99 -1.33 7.52
CA PRO A 214 -20.49 -2.32 6.58
C PRO A 214 -21.69 -3.11 7.13
N LYS A 215 -21.85 -3.17 8.45
CA LYS A 215 -22.99 -3.84 9.12
C LYS A 215 -24.28 -3.04 9.03
N ALA A 216 -24.19 -1.73 8.80
CA ALA A 216 -25.34 -0.84 8.65
C ALA A 216 -25.87 -0.78 7.21
N LEU A 217 -25.14 -1.36 6.25
CA LEU A 217 -25.55 -1.42 4.85
C LEU A 217 -26.73 -2.38 4.66
N THR A 218 -27.68 -2.00 3.81
CA THR A 218 -28.73 -2.92 3.37
C THR A 218 -28.13 -4.05 2.54
N PRO A 219 -28.79 -5.23 2.46
CA PRO A 219 -28.31 -6.34 1.62
C PRO A 219 -28.10 -5.95 0.16
N LYS A 220 -28.92 -5.03 -0.37
CA LYS A 220 -28.81 -4.52 -1.74
C LYS A 220 -27.58 -3.64 -1.93
N GLU A 221 -27.30 -2.74 -1.00
CA GLU A 221 -26.10 -1.89 -1.03
C GLU A 221 -24.83 -2.73 -0.88
N LYS A 222 -24.85 -3.71 0.05
CA LYS A 222 -23.73 -4.63 0.23
C LYS A 222 -23.44 -5.42 -1.05
N ALA A 223 -24.47 -5.98 -1.68
CA ALA A 223 -24.34 -6.72 -2.93
C ALA A 223 -23.78 -5.85 -4.07
N GLU A 224 -24.25 -4.61 -4.18
CA GLU A 224 -23.80 -3.67 -5.21
C GLU A 224 -22.32 -3.28 -5.01
N LEU A 225 -21.91 -2.96 -3.78
CA LEU A 225 -20.51 -2.64 -3.48
C LEU A 225 -19.58 -3.83 -3.71
N LEU A 226 -19.99 -5.04 -3.35
CA LEU A 226 -19.22 -6.26 -3.65
C LEU A 226 -19.12 -6.51 -5.16
N ARG A 227 -20.19 -6.26 -5.92
CA ARG A 227 -20.17 -6.32 -7.39
C ARG A 227 -19.19 -5.31 -7.99
N VAL A 228 -19.21 -4.07 -7.51
CA VAL A 228 -18.26 -3.03 -7.94
C VAL A 228 -16.83 -3.45 -7.62
N PHE A 229 -16.56 -3.94 -6.41
CA PHE A 229 -15.23 -4.44 -6.04
C PHE A 229 -14.76 -5.53 -6.99
N ASN A 230 -15.58 -6.55 -7.25
CA ASN A 230 -15.21 -7.64 -8.15
C ASN A 230 -14.93 -7.18 -9.58
N ASN A 231 -15.58 -6.11 -10.04
CA ASN A 231 -15.35 -5.53 -11.35
C ASN A 231 -14.09 -4.65 -11.41
N THR A 232 -13.67 -4.05 -10.30
CA THR A 232 -12.55 -3.10 -10.25
C THR A 232 -11.27 -3.66 -9.65
N LYS A 233 -11.33 -4.82 -8.97
CA LYS A 233 -10.24 -5.33 -8.13
C LYS A 233 -8.90 -5.54 -8.86
N GLU A 234 -8.95 -5.96 -10.12
CA GLU A 234 -7.79 -6.27 -10.97
C GLU A 234 -7.53 -5.19 -12.03
N ILE A 235 -8.29 -4.08 -12.01
CA ILE A 235 -8.05 -2.96 -12.91
C ILE A 235 -6.76 -2.25 -12.52
N ILE A 236 -5.94 -1.95 -13.52
CA ILE A 236 -4.74 -1.12 -13.38
C ILE A 236 -5.16 0.35 -13.31
N PHE A 237 -5.00 0.94 -12.13
CA PHE A 237 -5.17 2.37 -11.88
C PHE A 237 -3.87 3.13 -12.12
N ARG A 238 -3.96 4.23 -12.87
CA ARG A 238 -2.84 5.18 -13.01
C ARG A 238 -2.63 5.97 -11.72
N SER A 239 -1.69 6.92 -11.69
CA SER A 239 -1.52 7.80 -10.51
C SER A 239 -2.82 8.53 -10.13
N PHE A 240 -3.01 8.91 -8.86
CA PHE A 240 -4.20 9.67 -8.43
C PHE A 240 -4.40 10.94 -9.26
N MET A 241 -3.33 11.70 -9.48
CA MET A 241 -3.39 12.92 -10.29
C MET A 241 -3.90 12.66 -11.70
N GLU A 242 -3.44 11.57 -12.32
CA GLU A 242 -3.90 11.21 -13.66
C GLU A 242 -5.35 10.73 -13.64
N GLN A 243 -5.76 9.95 -12.63
CA GLN A 243 -7.15 9.52 -12.47
C GLN A 243 -8.10 10.72 -12.36
N PHE A 244 -7.75 11.76 -11.60
CA PHE A 244 -8.57 12.96 -11.46
C PHE A 244 -8.59 13.79 -12.74
N LYS A 245 -7.42 14.10 -13.32
CA LYS A 245 -7.31 14.92 -14.55
C LYS A 245 -8.04 14.30 -15.74
N THR A 246 -7.93 12.97 -15.88
CA THR A 246 -8.55 12.24 -16.99
C THR A 246 -9.98 11.78 -16.69
N ARG A 247 -10.49 12.04 -15.48
CA ARG A 247 -11.81 11.62 -15.02
C ARG A 247 -12.02 10.11 -15.19
N ASP A 248 -11.07 9.33 -14.68
CA ASP A 248 -11.00 7.89 -14.87
C ASP A 248 -12.34 7.19 -14.61
N LYS A 249 -12.76 6.35 -15.57
CA LYS A 249 -14.07 5.70 -15.55
C LYS A 249 -14.21 4.69 -14.40
N ASN A 250 -13.11 4.06 -14.01
CA ASN A 250 -13.12 3.05 -12.94
C ASN A 250 -13.22 3.75 -11.59
N ARG A 251 -12.50 4.85 -11.38
CA ARG A 251 -12.69 5.74 -10.22
C ARG A 251 -14.12 6.26 -10.15
N LYS A 252 -14.67 6.78 -11.26
CA LYS A 252 -16.10 7.16 -11.32
C LYS A 252 -17.03 6.02 -10.91
N THR A 253 -16.75 4.79 -11.32
CA THR A 253 -17.59 3.64 -10.93
C THR A 253 -17.60 3.44 -9.41
N ILE A 254 -16.44 3.53 -8.76
CA ILE A 254 -16.32 3.43 -7.29
C ILE A 254 -17.05 4.59 -6.61
N ASP A 255 -16.81 5.83 -7.06
CA ASP A 255 -17.36 7.02 -6.42
C ASP A 255 -18.89 7.14 -6.61
N ARG A 256 -19.42 6.75 -7.77
CA ARG A 256 -20.87 6.68 -7.99
C ARG A 256 -21.55 5.69 -7.05
N ALA A 257 -20.94 4.51 -6.86
CA ALA A 257 -21.48 3.50 -5.95
C ALA A 257 -21.59 4.05 -4.53
N TRP A 258 -20.57 4.76 -4.05
CA TRP A 258 -20.61 5.41 -2.74
C TRP A 258 -21.61 6.54 -2.64
N LEU A 259 -21.70 7.42 -3.64
CA LEU A 259 -22.71 8.49 -3.65
C LEU A 259 -24.13 7.94 -3.59
N GLN A 260 -24.39 6.82 -4.28
CA GLN A 260 -25.68 6.14 -4.22
C GLN A 260 -25.98 5.60 -2.81
N VAL A 261 -25.01 4.92 -2.18
CA VAL A 261 -25.13 4.38 -0.81
C VAL A 261 -25.31 5.51 0.22
N LEU A 262 -24.62 6.63 0.03
CA LEU A 262 -24.79 7.83 0.85
C LEU A 262 -26.10 8.58 0.58
N GLY A 263 -26.92 8.11 -0.37
CA GLY A 263 -28.23 8.68 -0.67
C GLY A 263 -28.19 10.02 -1.41
N TYR A 264 -27.08 10.37 -2.06
CA TYR A 264 -26.95 11.61 -2.83
C TYR A 264 -28.00 11.68 -3.96
N LYS A 265 -28.72 12.81 -4.06
CA LYS A 265 -29.85 13.00 -4.99
C LYS A 265 -29.58 13.98 -6.14
N GLY A 266 -28.42 14.64 -6.15
CA GLY A 266 -28.05 15.59 -7.19
C GLY A 266 -27.56 14.90 -8.47
N ASP A 267 -27.12 15.72 -9.43
CA ASP A 267 -26.40 15.22 -10.60
C ASP A 267 -25.04 14.66 -10.16
N VAL A 268 -24.92 13.34 -10.23
CA VAL A 268 -23.74 12.59 -9.82
C VAL A 268 -22.54 12.92 -10.71
N ASP A 269 -22.74 13.08 -12.01
CA ASP A 269 -21.65 13.27 -12.96
C ASP A 269 -21.10 14.68 -12.86
N GLN A 270 -21.98 15.66 -12.78
CA GLN A 270 -21.58 17.04 -12.55
C GLN A 270 -20.85 17.20 -11.20
N PHE A 271 -21.33 16.54 -10.15
CA PHE A 271 -20.67 16.56 -8.84
C PHE A 271 -19.27 15.96 -8.90
N LEU A 272 -19.13 14.76 -9.47
CA LEU A 272 -17.84 14.08 -9.56
C LEU A 272 -16.85 14.83 -10.44
N ASP A 273 -17.30 15.41 -11.55
CA ASP A 273 -16.42 16.21 -12.41
C ASP A 273 -15.86 17.43 -11.68
N ARG A 274 -16.70 18.11 -10.90
CA ARG A 274 -16.25 19.22 -10.05
C ARG A 274 -15.32 18.74 -8.94
N LEU A 275 -15.69 17.65 -8.25
CA LEU A 275 -14.88 17.08 -7.17
C LEU A 275 -13.47 16.73 -7.66
N TYR A 276 -13.35 16.08 -8.82
CA TYR A 276 -12.05 15.68 -9.36
C TYR A 276 -11.21 16.88 -9.78
N SER A 277 -11.81 17.89 -10.40
CA SER A 277 -11.11 19.14 -10.69
C SER A 277 -10.58 19.79 -9.41
N SER A 278 -11.44 19.98 -8.39
CA SER A 278 -11.02 20.58 -7.13
C SER A 278 -9.96 19.77 -6.39
N LEU A 279 -10.05 18.43 -6.39
CA LEU A 279 -9.03 17.57 -5.77
C LEU A 279 -7.69 17.66 -6.50
N ALA A 280 -7.71 17.68 -7.84
CA ALA A 280 -6.49 17.82 -8.62
C ALA A 280 -5.82 19.18 -8.36
N ASP A 281 -6.61 20.26 -8.37
CA ASP A 281 -6.11 21.63 -8.13
C ASP A 281 -5.53 21.76 -6.72
N GLU A 282 -6.21 21.23 -5.70
CA GLU A 282 -5.74 21.26 -4.30
C GLU A 282 -4.43 20.48 -4.13
N ILE A 283 -4.33 19.28 -4.70
CA ILE A 283 -3.12 18.46 -4.62
C ILE A 283 -1.95 19.14 -5.36
N GLU A 284 -2.21 19.85 -6.46
CA GLU A 284 -1.19 20.63 -7.18
C GLU A 284 -0.73 21.86 -6.40
N LEU A 285 -1.67 22.58 -5.79
CA LEU A 285 -1.36 23.73 -4.93
C LEU A 285 -0.50 23.29 -3.73
N LEU A 286 -0.90 22.20 -3.06
CA LEU A 286 -0.11 21.60 -1.98
C LEU A 286 1.25 21.09 -2.45
N LYS A 287 1.43 20.80 -3.73
CA LYS A 287 2.76 20.46 -4.28
C LYS A 287 3.59 21.72 -4.55
N SER A 288 2.97 22.80 -5.03
CA SER A 288 3.68 24.02 -5.43
C SER A 288 4.16 24.85 -4.24
N LEU A 289 3.33 25.02 -3.19
CA LEU A 289 3.59 25.80 -1.95
C LEU A 289 4.81 25.34 -1.12
N MET A 290 5.56 24.43 -1.68
CA MET A 290 6.05 23.28 -0.99
C MET A 290 7.40 22.92 -1.57
N ALA A 291 7.46 22.84 -2.89
CA ALA A 291 8.70 23.15 -3.61
C ALA A 291 9.24 24.54 -3.24
N GLU A 292 8.38 25.54 -3.03
CA GLU A 292 8.79 26.89 -2.60
C GLU A 292 9.46 26.90 -1.22
N LYS A 293 9.00 26.04 -0.29
CA LYS A 293 9.56 25.96 1.07
C LYS A 293 10.94 25.30 1.08
N GLU A 294 11.14 24.22 0.32
CA GLU A 294 12.44 23.53 0.20
C GLU A 294 13.52 24.46 -0.38
N VAL A 295 13.18 25.30 -1.37
CA VAL A 295 14.11 26.27 -1.97
C VAL A 295 14.52 27.35 -0.97
N GLN A 296 13.60 27.81 -0.11
CA GLN A 296 13.91 28.83 0.89
C GLN A 296 14.81 28.30 2.02
N GLU A 297 14.62 27.05 2.43
CA GLU A 297 15.44 26.40 3.45
C GLU A 297 16.87 26.12 2.92
N GLU A 298 17.03 25.69 1.66
CA GLU A 298 18.35 25.52 1.03
C GLU A 298 19.11 26.86 0.92
N THR A 299 18.44 27.96 0.55
CA THR A 299 19.10 29.28 0.48
C THR A 299 19.47 29.87 1.84
N ALA A 300 18.78 29.48 2.93
CA ALA A 300 19.05 29.97 4.27
C ALA A 300 20.16 29.18 4.99
N GLU A 301 20.50 27.98 4.52
CA GLU A 301 21.64 27.18 5.02
C GLU A 301 22.97 27.52 4.30
N GLU A 302 22.91 28.28 3.21
CA GLU A 302 24.07 28.73 2.42
C GLU A 302 24.57 30.16 2.76
N GLU A 303 23.88 30.88 3.67
CA GLU A 303 24.27 32.19 4.22
C GLU A 303 24.81 32.10 5.66
#